data_AF-A0A5M9QNG8-F1
#
_entry.id   AF-A0A5M9QNG8-F1
#
_cell.length_a   1.000
_cell.length_b   1.000
_cell.length_c   1.000
_cell.angle_alpha   90.00
_cell.angle_beta   90.00
_cell.angle_gamma   90.00
#
_symmetry.space_group_name_H-M   'P 1'
#
loop_
_entity.id
_entity.type
_entity.pdbx_description
1 polymer ?
#
loop_
_entity_poly.entity_id
_entity_poly.type
_entity_poly.pdbx_seq_one_letter_code
_entity_poly.pdbx_strand_id
1 'polypeptide(L)'
;MAHAISTLASHQSHPQKGVQVRELISFGFVGALGALSNLVCFFVLDFFNVWYLLNACLCFALAVSQNYVLNTIFTFKHSLKWRAYLSYVGANLFGFCINLLVLALCQKLLLNPCLELLMPIFVELDSSALRRGMLMCFQALGIICAFISNFLFAKFLIYKESQCD
;
A
#
# COMPACT_ATOMS: atom_id res chain seq x y z
N MET A 1 42.93 -5.73 42.81
CA MET A 1 42.56 -6.56 41.64
C MET A 1 41.11 -7.06 41.64
N ALA A 2 40.43 -7.23 42.78
CA ALA A 2 39.01 -7.62 42.81
C ALA A 2 38.01 -6.52 42.37
N HIS A 3 38.42 -5.24 42.38
CA HIS A 3 37.56 -4.09 42.06
C HIS A 3 37.46 -3.78 40.55
N ALA A 4 38.22 -4.49 39.71
CA ALA A 4 38.20 -4.32 38.25
C ALA A 4 37.28 -5.35 37.54
N ILE A 5 36.79 -6.36 38.27
CA ILE A 5 35.99 -7.46 37.71
C ILE A 5 34.48 -7.17 37.85
N SER A 6 34.05 -6.32 38.79
CA SER A 6 32.63 -5.99 38.99
C SER A 6 32.08 -4.98 37.97
N THR A 7 32.93 -4.21 37.29
CA THR A 7 32.51 -3.17 36.32
C THR A 7 32.24 -3.71 34.91
N LEU A 8 32.54 -4.97 34.64
CA LEU A 8 32.33 -5.60 33.32
C LEU A 8 31.06 -6.47 33.24
N ALA A 9 30.29 -6.57 34.33
CA ALA A 9 29.13 -7.47 34.44
C ALA A 9 27.75 -6.78 34.33
N SER A 10 27.69 -5.47 34.04
CA SER A 10 26.41 -4.73 33.89
C SER A 10 26.09 -4.28 32.45
N HIS A 11 26.93 -4.62 31.46
CA HIS A 11 26.70 -4.27 30.05
C HIS A 11 26.11 -5.43 29.22
N GLN A 12 25.26 -6.24 29.84
CA GLN A 12 24.50 -7.32 29.19
C GLN A 12 23.00 -7.06 29.34
N SER A 13 22.44 -6.22 28.47
CA SER A 13 21.02 -6.28 28.09
C SER A 13 20.79 -5.45 26.83
N HIS A 14 20.90 -6.11 25.68
CA HIS A 14 19.81 -6.21 24.70
C HIS A 14 20.42 -6.81 23.42
N PRO A 15 20.18 -8.09 23.12
CA PRO A 15 20.28 -8.50 21.74
C PRO A 15 19.24 -7.67 20.96
N GLN A 16 19.71 -6.79 20.07
CA GLN A 16 18.94 -6.12 19.01
C GLN A 16 18.46 -7.19 18.01
N LYS A 17 17.67 -8.15 18.50
CA LYS A 17 17.18 -9.30 17.75
C LYS A 17 15.79 -9.00 17.21
N GLY A 18 15.77 -8.60 15.94
CA GLY A 18 14.63 -8.71 15.05
C GLY A 18 13.69 -7.52 15.11
N VAL A 19 13.49 -6.89 13.96
CA VAL A 19 12.22 -6.24 13.65
C VAL A 19 11.12 -7.21 14.06
N GLN A 20 10.36 -6.85 15.10
CA GLN A 20 9.47 -7.79 15.76
C GLN A 20 8.36 -8.12 14.78
N VAL A 21 8.08 -9.40 14.52
CA VAL A 21 7.00 -9.86 13.62
C VAL A 21 5.67 -9.10 13.88
N ARG A 22 5.45 -8.66 15.13
CA ARG A 22 4.34 -7.79 15.54
C ARG A 22 4.27 -6.45 14.77
N GLU A 23 5.39 -5.80 14.51
CA GLU A 23 5.48 -4.53 13.78
C GLU A 23 5.16 -4.73 12.29
N LEU A 24 5.64 -5.84 11.71
CA LEU A 24 5.32 -6.20 10.33
C LEU A 24 3.82 -6.52 10.17
N ILE A 25 3.22 -7.23 11.13
CA ILE A 25 1.78 -7.51 11.14
C ILE A 25 0.98 -6.21 11.30
N SER A 26 1.41 -5.31 12.21
CA SER A 26 0.75 -4.01 12.40
C SER A 26 0.85 -3.13 11.16
N PHE A 27 2.02 -3.11 10.50
CA PHE A 27 2.23 -2.44 9.23
C PHE A 27 1.33 -2.99 8.13
N GLY A 28 1.22 -4.32 8.02
CA GLY A 28 0.31 -4.98 7.08
C GLY A 28 -1.15 -4.64 7.35
N PHE A 29 -1.57 -4.61 8.62
CA PHE A 29 -2.93 -4.26 9.02
C PHE A 29 -3.28 -2.80 8.71
N VAL A 30 -2.41 -1.85 9.06
CA VAL A 30 -2.58 -0.43 8.70
C VAL A 30 -2.57 -0.27 7.18
N GLY A 31 -1.70 -1.00 6.48
CA GLY A 31 -1.66 -1.03 5.01
C GLY A 31 -2.98 -1.49 4.39
N ALA A 32 -3.60 -2.54 4.94
CA ALA A 32 -4.90 -3.04 4.52
C ALA A 32 -6.04 -2.03 4.76
N LEU A 33 -6.00 -1.31 5.89
CA LEU A 33 -6.94 -0.21 6.15
C LEU A 33 -6.80 0.93 5.14
N GLY A 34 -5.56 1.29 4.77
CA GLY A 34 -5.33 2.26 3.70
C GLY A 34 -5.79 1.77 2.33
N ALA A 35 -5.59 0.48 2.01
CA ALA A 35 -6.08 -0.13 0.78
C ALA A 35 -7.62 -0.06 0.70
N LEU A 36 -8.31 -0.34 1.80
CA LEU A 36 -9.76 -0.18 1.89
C LEU A 36 -10.18 1.28 1.69
N SER A 37 -9.49 2.21 2.35
CA SER A 37 -9.75 3.64 2.23
C SER A 37 -9.51 4.14 0.79
N ASN A 38 -8.49 3.60 0.11
CA ASN A 38 -8.21 3.87 -1.31
C ASN A 38 -9.40 3.42 -2.20
N LEU A 39 -9.91 2.20 -1.99
CA LEU A 39 -11.03 1.67 -2.77
C LEU A 39 -12.33 2.49 -2.56
N VAL A 40 -12.64 2.84 -1.31
CA VAL A 40 -13.80 3.68 -0.98
C VAL A 40 -13.65 5.07 -1.61
N CYS A 41 -12.47 5.66 -1.54
CA CYS A 41 -12.19 6.95 -2.17
C CYS A 41 -12.37 6.87 -3.69
N PHE A 42 -11.88 5.79 -4.32
CA PHE A 42 -12.02 5.58 -5.76
C PHE A 42 -13.48 5.48 -6.16
N PHE A 43 -14.28 4.73 -5.40
CA PHE A 43 -15.74 4.63 -5.61
C PHE A 43 -16.42 6.00 -5.56
N VAL A 44 -16.10 6.81 -4.55
CA VAL A 44 -16.70 8.14 -4.39
C VAL A 44 -16.31 9.06 -5.55
N LEU A 45 -15.04 9.10 -5.93
CA LEU A 45 -14.55 9.96 -7.02
C LEU A 45 -14.98 9.48 -8.42
N ASP A 46 -15.21 8.18 -8.60
CA ASP A 46 -15.78 7.62 -9.84
C ASP A 46 -17.23 8.12 -10.05
N PHE A 47 -17.98 8.32 -8.96
CA PHE A 47 -19.31 8.94 -9.03
C PHE A 47 -19.28 10.36 -9.60
N PHE A 48 -18.21 11.11 -9.35
CA PHE A 48 -18.00 12.44 -9.93
C PHE A 48 -17.48 12.42 -11.37
N ASN A 49 -17.40 11.24 -12.01
CA ASN A 49 -16.90 11.08 -13.38
C ASN A 49 -15.45 11.58 -13.57
N VAL A 50 -14.64 11.54 -12.50
CA VAL A 50 -13.23 11.88 -12.57
C VAL A 50 -12.50 10.84 -13.41
N TRP A 51 -11.54 11.29 -14.21
CA TRP A 51 -10.75 10.37 -15.02
C TRP A 51 -10.05 9.32 -14.14
N TYR A 52 -10.27 8.04 -14.44
CA TYR A 52 -9.87 6.91 -13.59
C TYR A 52 -8.37 6.94 -13.17
N LEU A 53 -7.49 7.43 -14.04
CA LEU A 53 -6.06 7.56 -13.75
C LEU A 53 -5.78 8.64 -12.70
N LEU A 54 -6.45 9.79 -12.84
CA LEU A 54 -6.39 10.88 -11.86
C LEU A 54 -7.02 10.43 -10.53
N ASN A 55 -8.12 9.69 -10.60
CA ASN A 55 -8.78 9.10 -9.45
C ASN A 55 -7.79 8.20 -8.66
N ALA A 56 -7.14 7.25 -9.34
CA ALA A 56 -6.14 6.38 -8.72
C ALA A 56 -4.99 7.16 -8.04
N CYS A 57 -4.51 8.26 -8.63
CA CYS A 57 -3.51 9.14 -8.02
C CYS A 57 -4.01 9.81 -6.73
N LEU A 58 -5.23 10.36 -6.75
CA LEU A 58 -5.82 11.03 -5.59
C LEU A 58 -6.06 10.05 -4.44
N CYS A 59 -6.60 8.86 -4.74
CA CYS A 59 -6.83 7.82 -3.75
C CYS A 59 -5.51 7.32 -3.14
N PHE A 60 -4.45 7.19 -3.94
CA PHE A 60 -3.13 6.85 -3.45
C PHE A 60 -2.60 7.92 -2.49
N ALA A 61 -2.67 9.20 -2.84
CA ALA A 61 -2.18 10.28 -2.00
C ALA A 61 -2.89 10.32 -0.64
N LEU A 62 -4.22 10.12 -0.63
CA LEU A 62 -5.00 10.05 0.61
C LEU A 62 -4.64 8.81 1.44
N ALA A 63 -4.61 7.63 0.81
CA ALA A 63 -4.33 6.37 1.50
C ALA A 63 -2.89 6.31 2.06
N VAL A 64 -1.89 6.78 1.32
CA VAL A 64 -0.50 6.79 1.78
C VAL A 64 -0.31 7.78 2.93
N SER A 65 -1.01 8.92 2.90
CA SER A 65 -1.01 9.91 3.99
C SER A 65 -1.65 9.34 5.25
N GLN A 66 -2.83 8.74 5.12
CA GLN A 66 -3.52 8.08 6.23
C GLN A 66 -2.65 6.96 6.82
N ASN A 67 -2.05 6.11 5.97
CA ASN A 67 -1.20 5.02 6.44
C ASN A 67 0.06 5.51 7.15
N TYR A 68 0.66 6.61 6.69
CA TYR A 68 1.80 7.22 7.38
C TYR A 68 1.41 7.75 8.76
N VAL A 69 0.31 8.48 8.84
CA VAL A 69 -0.20 9.04 10.11
C VAL A 69 -0.54 7.93 11.09
N LEU A 70 -1.27 6.91 10.66
CA LEU A 70 -1.63 5.77 11.50
C LEU A 70 -0.39 5.00 11.96
N ASN A 71 0.55 4.67 11.06
CA ASN A 71 1.76 3.98 11.46
C ASN A 71 2.61 4.82 12.42
N THR A 72 2.70 6.13 12.21
CA THR A 72 3.53 7.00 13.06
C THR A 72 2.94 7.17 14.46
N ILE A 73 1.61 7.37 14.57
CA ILE A 73 0.95 7.60 15.86
C ILE A 73 0.69 6.28 16.60
N PHE A 74 0.20 5.26 15.91
CA PHE A 74 -0.25 4.01 16.52
C PHE A 74 0.88 2.98 16.65
N THR A 75 1.61 2.72 15.56
CA THR A 75 2.65 1.67 15.53
C THR A 75 3.93 2.13 16.20
N PHE A 76 4.41 3.34 15.89
CA PHE A 76 5.71 3.83 16.36
C PHE A 76 5.62 4.87 17.49
N LYS A 77 4.43 5.41 17.78
CA LYS A 77 4.19 6.46 18.81
C LYS A 77 5.18 7.62 18.74
N HIS A 78 5.57 8.01 17.53
CA HIS A 78 6.62 9.01 17.28
C HIS A 78 6.01 10.33 16.77
N SER A 79 6.79 11.41 16.79
CA SER A 79 6.42 12.67 16.15
C SER A 79 6.45 12.59 14.62
N LEU A 80 5.48 13.24 13.96
CA LEU A 80 5.38 13.35 12.50
C LEU A 80 6.57 14.14 11.95
N LYS A 81 7.34 13.54 11.02
CA LYS A 81 8.50 14.19 10.40
C LYS A 81 8.36 14.16 8.89
N TRP A 82 8.45 15.33 8.26
CA TRP A 82 8.32 15.46 6.81
C TRP A 82 9.29 14.59 6.00
N ARG A 83 10.56 14.49 6.42
CA ARG A 83 11.56 13.62 5.77
C ARG A 83 11.15 12.15 5.79
N ALA A 84 10.61 11.68 6.93
CA ALA A 84 10.13 10.30 7.05
C ALA A 84 8.88 10.07 6.21
N TYR A 85 7.99 11.06 6.09
CA TYR A 85 6.85 11.00 5.17
C TYR A 85 7.31 10.87 3.71
N LEU A 86 8.27 11.67 3.25
CA LEU A 86 8.79 11.55 1.88
C LEU A 86 9.44 10.20 1.60
N SER A 87 10.23 9.66 2.54
CA SER A 87 10.77 8.30 2.43
C SER A 87 9.66 7.25 2.39
N TYR A 88 8.60 7.42 3.18
CA TYR A 88 7.45 6.52 3.20
C TYR A 88 6.67 6.55 1.88
N VAL A 89 6.41 7.74 1.33
CA VAL A 89 5.77 7.91 0.03
C VAL A 89 6.65 7.31 -1.06
N GLY A 90 7.96 7.55 -1.04
CA GLY A 90 8.91 6.97 -2.00
C GLY A 90 8.89 5.44 -1.99
N ALA A 91 8.85 4.82 -0.80
CA ALA A 91 8.73 3.36 -0.68
C ALA A 91 7.41 2.82 -1.23
N ASN A 92 6.30 3.53 -1.02
CA ASN A 92 4.98 3.12 -1.50
C ASN A 92 4.76 3.44 -3.00
N LEU A 93 5.57 4.31 -3.58
CA LEU A 93 5.46 4.73 -4.97
C LEU A 93 5.70 3.56 -5.94
N PHE A 94 6.58 2.62 -5.58
CA PHE A 94 6.82 1.43 -6.39
C PHE A 94 5.55 0.57 -6.53
N GLY A 95 4.88 0.26 -5.42
CA GLY A 95 3.58 -0.43 -5.47
C GLY A 95 2.52 0.39 -6.21
N PHE A 96 2.54 1.72 -6.08
CA PHE A 96 1.62 2.58 -6.82
C PHE A 96 1.82 2.48 -8.35
N CYS A 97 3.06 2.44 -8.83
CA CYS A 97 3.34 2.21 -10.26
C CYS A 97 2.77 0.86 -10.72
N ILE A 98 2.86 -0.18 -9.89
CA ILE A 98 2.26 -1.50 -10.17
C ILE A 98 0.73 -1.39 -10.20
N ASN A 99 0.11 -0.68 -9.25
CA ASN A 99 -1.33 -0.43 -9.26
C ASN A 99 -1.78 0.22 -10.57
N LEU A 100 -1.11 1.30 -10.99
CA LEU A 100 -1.42 2.00 -12.24
C LEU A 100 -1.22 1.13 -13.48
N LEU A 101 -0.14 0.34 -13.51
CA LEU A 101 0.15 -0.57 -14.61
C LEU A 101 -0.96 -1.61 -14.76
N VAL A 102 -1.35 -2.26 -13.66
CA VAL A 102 -2.42 -3.25 -13.65
C VAL A 102 -3.74 -2.62 -14.11
N LEU A 103 -4.10 -1.45 -13.56
CA LEU A 103 -5.32 -0.74 -13.95
C LEU A 103 -5.35 -0.42 -15.45
N ALA A 104 -4.25 0.10 -15.99
CA ALA A 104 -4.13 0.45 -17.40
C ALA A 104 -4.15 -0.78 -18.33
N LEU A 105 -3.47 -1.87 -17.95
CA LEU A 105 -3.46 -3.11 -18.71
C LEU A 105 -4.85 -3.76 -18.71
N CYS A 106 -5.50 -3.88 -17.56
CA CYS A 106 -6.84 -4.45 -17.45
C CYS A 106 -7.86 -3.67 -18.28
N GLN A 107 -7.78 -2.34 -18.28
CA GLN A 107 -8.68 -1.53 -19.10
C GLN A 107 -8.45 -1.76 -20.60
N LYS A 108 -7.19 -1.74 -21.06
CA LYS A 108 -6.91 -1.88 -22.50
C LYS A 108 -7.13 -3.30 -23.01
N LEU A 109 -6.71 -4.30 -22.24
CA LEU A 109 -6.71 -5.71 -22.67
C LEU A 109 -8.02 -6.43 -22.36
N LEU A 110 -8.70 -6.06 -21.28
CA LEU A 110 -9.89 -6.78 -20.81
C LEU A 110 -11.16 -5.96 -21.01
N LEU A 111 -11.19 -4.69 -20.57
CA LEU A 111 -12.42 -3.88 -20.60
C LEU A 111 -12.87 -3.57 -22.02
N ASN A 112 -11.98 -3.05 -22.87
CA ASN A 112 -12.33 -2.65 -24.24
C ASN A 112 -12.91 -3.80 -25.08
N PRO A 113 -12.24 -4.96 -25.21
CA PRO A 113 -12.79 -6.07 -25.98
C PRO A 113 -14.00 -6.73 -25.31
N CYS A 114 -14.04 -6.81 -23.97
CA CYS A 114 -15.24 -7.31 -23.28
C CYS A 114 -16.45 -6.43 -23.54
N LEU A 115 -16.27 -5.10 -23.49
CA LEU A 115 -17.36 -4.15 -23.73
C LEU A 115 -17.92 -4.35 -25.14
N GLU A 116 -17.06 -4.37 -26.17
CA GLU A 116 -17.46 -4.56 -27.56
C GLU A 116 -18.16 -5.92 -27.80
N LEU A 117 -17.70 -6.99 -27.13
CA LEU A 117 -18.31 -8.32 -27.24
C LEU A 117 -19.65 -8.43 -26.48
N LEU A 118 -19.81 -7.73 -25.36
CA LEU A 118 -21.01 -7.77 -24.50
C LEU A 118 -22.11 -6.80 -24.93
N MET A 119 -21.79 -5.73 -25.66
CA MET A 119 -22.77 -4.75 -26.14
C MET A 119 -23.99 -5.35 -26.86
N PRO A 120 -23.87 -6.36 -27.75
CA PRO A 120 -25.04 -6.95 -28.40
C PRO A 120 -25.90 -7.83 -27.48
N ILE A 121 -25.36 -8.31 -26.36
CA ILE A 121 -26.07 -9.21 -25.42
C ILE A 121 -26.85 -8.42 -24.36
N PHE A 122 -26.39 -7.21 -24.00
CA PHE A 122 -26.90 -6.44 -22.86
C PHE A 122 -27.56 -5.10 -23.26
N VAL A 123 -28.31 -5.07 -24.35
CA VAL A 123 -28.97 -3.87 -24.91
C VAL A 123 -29.92 -3.14 -23.93
N GLU A 124 -30.35 -3.78 -22.82
CA GLU A 124 -31.19 -3.16 -21.79
C GLU A 124 -30.55 -3.00 -20.40
N LEU A 125 -29.31 -3.47 -20.19
CA LEU A 125 -28.67 -3.35 -18.89
C LEU A 125 -27.73 -2.14 -18.87
N ASP A 126 -27.97 -1.22 -17.93
CA ASP A 126 -27.25 0.04 -17.72
C ASP A 126 -25.73 -0.10 -17.95
N SER A 127 -25.29 0.23 -19.17
CA SER A 127 -23.90 0.06 -19.64
C SER A 127 -22.90 0.83 -18.78
N SER A 128 -23.37 1.89 -18.12
CA SER A 128 -22.60 2.65 -17.16
C SER A 128 -22.34 1.89 -15.86
N ALA A 129 -23.31 1.16 -15.30
CA ALA A 129 -23.12 0.38 -14.08
C ALA A 129 -22.12 -0.76 -14.28
N LEU A 130 -22.21 -1.48 -15.40
CA LEU A 130 -21.28 -2.56 -15.73
C LEU A 130 -19.84 -2.05 -15.85
N ARG A 131 -19.64 -0.96 -16.60
CA ARG A 131 -18.31 -0.34 -16.78
C ARG A 131 -17.72 0.10 -15.45
N ARG A 132 -18.51 0.76 -14.60
CA ARG A 132 -18.08 1.18 -13.25
C ARG A 132 -17.71 -0.02 -12.37
N GLY A 133 -18.54 -1.06 -12.38
CA GLY A 133 -18.25 -2.29 -11.63
C GLY A 133 -16.94 -2.96 -12.04
N MET A 134 -16.68 -3.07 -13.35
CA MET A 134 -15.42 -3.65 -13.84
C MET A 134 -14.19 -2.81 -13.46
N LEU A 135 -14.29 -1.48 -13.52
CA LEU A 135 -13.20 -0.58 -13.08
C LEU A 135 -12.88 -0.74 -11.59
N MET A 136 -13.91 -0.93 -10.74
CA MET A 136 -13.71 -1.21 -9.30
C MET A 136 -12.97 -2.52 -9.06
N CYS A 137 -13.32 -3.58 -9.81
CA CYS A 137 -12.63 -4.86 -9.73
C CYS A 137 -11.15 -4.75 -10.14
N PHE A 138 -10.86 -4.01 -11.22
CA PHE A 138 -9.48 -3.79 -11.66
C PHE A 138 -8.67 -2.92 -10.71
N GLN A 139 -9.29 -1.88 -10.12
CA GLN A 139 -8.66 -1.09 -9.07
C GLN A 139 -8.35 -1.94 -7.83
N ALA A 140 -9.28 -2.78 -7.39
CA ALA A 140 -9.05 -3.69 -6.27
C ALA A 140 -7.88 -4.66 -6.55
N LEU A 141 -7.82 -5.23 -7.76
CA LEU A 141 -6.74 -6.12 -8.18
C LEU A 141 -5.39 -5.39 -8.20
N GLY A 142 -5.35 -4.16 -8.73
CA GLY A 142 -4.16 -3.32 -8.72
C GLY A 142 -3.68 -3.00 -7.30
N ILE A 143 -4.58 -2.68 -6.37
CA ILE A 143 -4.26 -2.42 -4.97
C ILE A 143 -3.72 -3.66 -4.28
N ILE A 144 -4.29 -4.85 -4.54
CA ILE A 144 -3.80 -6.12 -4.01
C ILE A 144 -2.38 -6.40 -4.51
N CYS A 145 -2.14 -6.25 -5.82
CA CYS A 145 -0.80 -6.39 -6.40
C CYS A 145 0.19 -5.40 -5.77
N ALA A 146 -0.19 -4.14 -5.65
CA ALA A 146 0.64 -3.09 -5.04
C ALA A 146 0.96 -3.39 -3.57
N PHE A 147 -0.02 -3.84 -2.79
CA PHE A 147 0.17 -4.21 -1.39
C PHE A 147 1.15 -5.38 -1.25
N ILE A 148 0.99 -6.42 -2.07
CA ILE A 148 1.91 -7.58 -2.09
C ILE A 148 3.32 -7.12 -2.45
N SER A 149 3.47 -6.30 -3.50
CA SER A 149 4.79 -5.78 -3.91
C SER A 149 5.42 -4.88 -2.85
N ASN A 150 4.65 -3.99 -2.21
CA ASN A 150 5.14 -3.15 -1.11
C ASN A 150 5.55 -4.00 0.10
N PHE A 151 4.80 -5.07 0.42
CA PHE A 151 5.13 -5.99 1.50
C PHE A 151 6.40 -6.80 1.20
N LEU A 152 6.53 -7.34 -0.01
CA LEU A 152 7.75 -8.04 -0.44
C LEU A 152 8.96 -7.10 -0.41
N PHE A 153 8.82 -5.87 -0.92
CA PHE A 153 9.88 -4.88 -0.91
C PHE A 153 10.31 -4.49 0.52
N ALA A 154 9.35 -4.29 1.42
CA ALA A 154 9.64 -4.04 2.83
C ALA A 154 10.38 -5.22 3.47
N LYS A 155 9.97 -6.46 3.17
CA LYS A 155 10.66 -7.67 3.64
C LYS A 155 12.09 -7.76 3.09
N PHE A 156 12.31 -7.47 1.80
CA PHE A 156 13.63 -7.50 1.18
C PHE A 156 14.57 -6.41 1.69
N LEU A 157 14.08 -5.19 1.95
CA LEU A 157 14.86 -4.12 2.58
C LEU A 157 15.36 -4.55 3.96
N ILE A 158 14.47 -5.08 4.81
CA ILE A 158 14.82 -5.54 6.16
C ILE A 158 15.84 -6.69 6.11
N TYR A 159 15.72 -7.59 5.13
CA TYR A 159 16.65 -8.72 5.02
C TYR A 159 18.07 -8.31 4.58
N LYS A 160 18.21 -7.17 3.91
CA LYS A 160 19.50 -6.65 3.46
C LYS A 160 20.28 -5.97 4.59
N GLU A 161 19.61 -5.27 5.50
CA GLU A 161 20.25 -4.65 6.67
C GLU A 161 20.82 -5.69 7.64
N SER A 162 20.15 -6.84 7.81
CA SER A 162 20.55 -7.90 8.75
C SER A 162 21.79 -8.73 8.33
N GLN A 163 22.41 -8.43 7.18
CA GLN A 163 23.62 -9.10 6.70
C GLN A 163 24.85 -8.17 6.71
N CYS A 164 24.72 -6.94 7.21
CA CYS A 164 25.81 -5.97 7.32
C CYS A 164 26.28 -5.69 8.75
N ASP A 165 25.73 -6.38 9.75
CA ASP A 165 26.20 -6.36 11.15
C ASP A 165 26.90 -7.66 11.55
#